data_AF-A0A955F2W1-F1
#
_entry.id   AF-A0A955F2W1-F1
#
_cell.length_a   1.000
_cell.length_b   1.000
_cell.length_c   1.000
_cell.angle_alpha   90.00
_cell.angle_beta   90.00
_cell.angle_gamma   90.00
#
_symmetry.space_group_name_H-M   'P 1'
#
loop_
_entity.id
_entity.type
_entity.pdbx_description
1 polymer ?
#
loop_
_entity_poly.entity_id
_entity_poly.type
_entity_poly.pdbx_seq_one_letter_code
_entity_poly.pdbx_strand_id
1 'polypeptide(L)'
;SVDEYKPFSDAESGLGALDKFVKEAARDEGGRLEPTGEGLSKLLDPSGAVSAVFCHDRDRALADDGLALMGLDHPIVEGWMRVARDSPPETLGVSVSVPGKSGVLSLWHVVATNEKGHRVSSVAALAVDPEGKRSPPLEKAADEILHAEPAPLGLSREEARTVLTNVLEPMLLRDLSHRGVVREGQPYQAELVGWVEVSRK
;
A
#
# COMPACT_ATOMS: atom_id res chain seq x y z
N SER A 1 -23.23 5.78 -24.61
CA SER A 1 -23.96 5.34 -23.41
C SER A 1 -22.99 5.43 -22.26
N VAL A 2 -23.34 6.17 -21.21
CA VAL A 2 -22.45 6.45 -20.06
C VAL A 2 -22.27 5.12 -19.32
N ASP A 3 -21.06 4.57 -19.36
CA ASP A 3 -20.72 3.34 -18.65
C ASP A 3 -21.07 3.51 -17.16
N GLU A 4 -21.78 2.52 -16.65
CA GLU A 4 -22.18 2.41 -15.25
C GLU A 4 -20.94 2.44 -14.35
N TYR A 5 -20.68 3.61 -13.76
CA TYR A 5 -19.76 3.77 -12.65
C TYR A 5 -20.35 2.99 -11.47
N LYS A 6 -19.86 1.77 -11.24
CA LYS A 6 -20.17 1.03 -10.01
C LYS A 6 -19.70 1.89 -8.83
N PRO A 7 -20.59 2.28 -7.90
CA PRO A 7 -20.17 2.97 -6.70
C PRO A 7 -19.12 2.11 -6.01
N PHE A 8 -17.97 2.71 -5.68
CA PHE A 8 -16.99 2.09 -4.80
C PHE A 8 -17.74 1.66 -3.54
N SER A 9 -17.83 0.35 -3.30
CA SER A 9 -18.51 -0.24 -2.14
C SER A 9 -17.83 0.07 -0.80
N ASP A 10 -16.84 0.97 -0.81
CA ASP A 10 -15.88 1.21 0.26
C ASP A 10 -15.26 2.62 0.14
N ALA A 11 -16.06 3.62 -0.27
CA ALA A 11 -15.56 5.00 -0.42
C ALA A 11 -15.05 5.58 0.92
N GLU A 12 -15.73 5.30 2.04
CA GLU A 12 -15.30 5.75 3.38
C GLU A 12 -13.99 5.11 3.83
N SER A 13 -13.80 3.81 3.56
CA SER A 13 -12.53 3.14 3.87
C SER A 13 -11.40 3.62 2.95
N GLY A 14 -11.71 3.96 1.68
CA GLY A 14 -10.78 4.59 0.76
C GLY A 14 -10.33 5.99 1.19
N LEU A 15 -11.25 6.85 1.65
CA LEU A 15 -10.91 8.18 2.17
C LEU A 15 -10.07 8.10 3.44
N GLY A 16 -10.43 7.20 4.37
CA GLY A 16 -9.65 6.98 5.58
C GLY A 16 -8.22 6.49 5.29
N ALA A 17 -8.04 5.63 4.27
CA ALA A 17 -6.72 5.20 3.83
C ALA A 17 -5.90 6.36 3.24
N LEU A 18 -6.55 7.26 2.47
CA LEU A 18 -5.90 8.44 1.93
C LEU A 18 -5.46 9.42 3.02
N ASP A 19 -6.32 9.70 4.00
CA ASP A 19 -5.99 10.55 5.15
C ASP A 19 -4.79 9.99 5.93
N LYS A 20 -4.77 8.67 6.14
CA LYS A 20 -3.66 7.99 6.82
C LYS A 20 -2.37 8.10 6.02
N PHE A 21 -2.42 7.86 4.71
CA PHE A 21 -1.26 8.00 3.83
C PHE A 21 -0.69 9.42 3.86
N VAL A 22 -1.54 10.44 3.65
CA VAL A 22 -1.13 11.86 3.68
C VAL A 22 -0.52 12.24 5.02
N LYS A 23 -1.09 11.74 6.12
CA LYS A 23 -0.57 11.99 7.47
C LYS A 23 0.82 11.40 7.69
N GLU A 24 1.04 10.14 7.32
CA GLU A 24 2.34 9.49 7.50
C GLU A 24 3.39 10.06 6.53
N ALA A 25 3.03 10.31 5.27
CA ALA A 25 3.93 10.93 4.30
C ALA A 25 4.37 12.34 4.74
N ALA A 26 3.44 13.16 5.25
CA ALA A 26 3.79 14.45 5.83
C ALA A 26 4.73 14.32 7.03
N ARG A 27 4.49 13.33 7.90
CA ARG A 27 5.32 13.08 9.08
C ARG A 27 6.75 12.68 8.70
N ASP A 28 6.92 11.86 7.67
CA ASP A 28 8.24 11.41 7.20
C ASP A 28 9.10 12.58 6.70
N GLU A 29 8.49 13.61 6.13
CA GLU A 29 9.18 14.84 5.73
C GLU A 29 9.35 15.85 6.89
N GLY A 30 8.85 15.55 8.09
CA GLY A 30 8.88 16.44 9.26
C GLY A 30 7.72 17.42 9.37
N GLY A 31 6.75 17.33 8.45
CA GLY A 31 5.48 18.04 8.48
C GLY A 31 4.42 17.31 9.32
N ARG A 32 3.16 17.74 9.17
CA ARG A 32 2.01 17.10 9.83
C ARG A 32 0.68 17.44 9.16
N LEU A 33 -0.27 16.52 9.25
CA LEU A 33 -1.67 16.73 8.87
C LEU A 33 -2.50 16.93 10.15
N GLU A 34 -3.15 18.08 10.28
CA GLU A 34 -3.97 18.44 11.45
C GLU A 34 -5.45 18.62 11.07
N PRO A 35 -6.39 17.88 11.68
CA PRO A 35 -7.81 18.14 11.48
C PRO A 35 -8.19 19.48 12.13
N THR A 36 -8.92 20.33 11.40
CA THR A 36 -9.33 21.66 11.89
C THR A 36 -10.82 21.81 12.16
N GLY A 37 -11.59 20.73 11.98
CA GLY A 37 -13.05 20.71 12.09
C GLY A 37 -13.76 20.82 10.74
N GLU A 38 -15.07 20.57 10.71
CA GLU A 38 -15.92 20.66 9.50
C GLU A 38 -15.46 19.81 8.31
N GLY A 39 -14.78 18.69 8.57
CA GLY A 39 -14.22 17.83 7.53
C GLY A 39 -13.03 18.42 6.78
N LEU A 40 -12.32 19.38 7.41
CA LEU A 40 -11.10 19.99 6.87
C LEU A 40 -9.86 19.51 7.61
N SER A 41 -8.75 19.42 6.87
CA SER A 41 -7.42 19.06 7.40
C SER A 41 -6.36 20.00 6.85
N LYS A 42 -5.56 20.62 7.72
CA LYS A 42 -4.41 21.45 7.33
C LYS A 42 -3.16 20.58 7.18
N LEU A 43 -2.53 20.65 6.02
CA LEU A 43 -1.19 20.12 5.82
C LEU A 43 -0.18 21.21 6.16
N LEU A 44 0.68 20.92 7.14
CA LEU A 44 1.75 21.81 7.58
C LEU A 44 3.10 21.24 7.15
N ASP A 45 3.95 22.10 6.61
CA ASP A 45 5.33 21.76 6.27
C ASP A 45 6.21 21.70 7.55
N PRO A 46 7.51 21.33 7.43
CA PRO A 46 8.40 21.25 8.58
C PRO A 46 8.65 22.59 9.29
N SER A 47 8.43 23.72 8.62
CA SER A 47 8.50 25.05 9.22
C SER A 47 7.22 25.44 9.98
N GLY A 48 6.16 24.64 9.83
CA GLY A 48 4.82 24.91 10.37
C GLY A 48 3.95 25.78 9.47
N ALA A 49 4.39 26.09 8.24
CA ALA A 49 3.58 26.83 7.28
C ALA A 49 2.53 25.93 6.63
N VAL A 50 1.37 26.49 6.30
CA VAL A 50 0.27 25.76 5.66
C VAL A 50 0.62 25.53 4.18
N SER A 51 0.82 24.28 3.81
CA SER A 51 1.05 23.86 2.42
C SER A 51 -0.25 23.64 1.66
N ALA A 52 -1.30 23.16 2.33
CA ALA A 52 -2.63 22.97 1.77
C ALA A 52 -3.68 22.91 2.89
N VAL A 53 -4.92 23.25 2.55
CA VAL A 53 -6.10 22.97 3.39
C VAL A 53 -6.98 22.00 2.62
N PHE A 54 -7.04 20.76 3.07
CA PHE A 54 -7.75 19.69 2.39
C PHE A 54 -9.20 19.57 2.82
N CYS A 55 -10.06 19.20 1.86
CA CYS A 55 -11.40 18.68 2.08
C CYS A 55 -11.66 17.46 1.19
N HIS A 56 -12.69 16.67 1.51
CA HIS A 56 -13.14 15.52 0.68
C HIS A 56 -14.37 15.85 -0.18
N ASP A 57 -14.87 17.08 -0.08
CA ASP A 57 -16.07 17.56 -0.78
C ASP A 57 -15.67 18.38 -2.01
N ARG A 58 -15.97 17.83 -3.19
CA ARG A 58 -15.63 18.45 -4.47
C ARG A 58 -16.32 19.79 -4.67
N ASP A 59 -17.58 19.93 -4.28
CA ASP A 59 -18.34 21.17 -4.51
C ASP A 59 -17.77 22.28 -3.62
N ARG A 60 -17.36 21.93 -2.39
CA ARG A 60 -16.65 22.87 -1.50
C ARG A 60 -15.28 23.29 -2.06
N ALA A 61 -14.49 22.36 -2.57
CA ALA A 61 -13.19 22.67 -3.19
C ALA A 61 -13.32 23.52 -4.46
N LEU A 62 -14.42 23.39 -5.20
CA LEU A 62 -14.69 24.22 -6.38
C LEU A 62 -15.22 25.62 -6.03
N ALA A 63 -15.87 25.76 -4.86
CA ALA A 63 -16.46 27.02 -4.41
C ALA A 63 -15.48 27.93 -3.66
N ASP A 64 -14.37 27.39 -3.14
CA ASP A 64 -13.36 28.12 -2.36
C ASP A 64 -11.95 27.77 -2.87
N ASP A 65 -11.31 28.74 -3.56
CA ASP A 65 -9.95 28.62 -4.09
C ASP A 65 -8.88 28.36 -2.99
N GLY A 66 -9.21 28.60 -1.72
CA GLY A 66 -8.35 28.29 -0.58
C GLY A 66 -8.40 26.83 -0.12
N LEU A 67 -9.33 26.02 -0.65
CA LEU A 67 -9.49 24.62 -0.32
C LEU A 67 -9.00 23.72 -1.45
N ALA A 68 -8.23 22.69 -1.10
CA ALA A 68 -7.80 21.65 -2.01
C ALA A 68 -8.66 20.39 -1.81
N LEU A 69 -9.15 19.80 -2.90
CA LEU A 69 -9.74 18.47 -2.85
C LEU A 69 -8.63 17.45 -2.58
N MET A 70 -8.73 16.69 -1.49
CA MET A 70 -7.80 15.60 -1.22
C MET A 70 -8.09 14.44 -2.17
N GLY A 71 -7.11 14.10 -2.99
CA GLY A 71 -7.22 13.02 -3.95
C GLY A 71 -5.84 12.51 -4.37
N LEU A 72 -5.81 11.33 -4.98
CA LEU A 72 -4.57 10.71 -5.47
C LEU A 72 -3.88 11.56 -6.55
N ASP A 73 -4.66 12.34 -7.30
CA ASP A 73 -4.17 13.24 -8.36
C ASP A 73 -3.73 14.62 -7.83
N HIS A 74 -3.88 14.89 -6.53
CA HIS A 74 -3.39 16.15 -5.97
C HIS A 74 -1.84 16.16 -6.04
N PRO A 75 -1.18 17.22 -6.56
CA PRO A 75 0.26 17.19 -6.84
C PRO A 75 1.15 16.78 -5.67
N ILE A 76 0.81 17.19 -4.45
CA ILE A 76 1.53 16.78 -3.23
C ILE A 76 1.40 15.26 -2.99
N VAL A 77 0.17 14.72 -3.09
CA VAL A 77 -0.12 13.31 -2.86
C VAL A 77 0.53 12.46 -3.96
N GLU A 78 0.40 12.88 -5.22
CA GLU A 78 1.03 12.22 -6.36
C GLU A 78 2.56 12.19 -6.21
N GLY A 79 3.14 13.28 -5.71
CA GLY A 79 4.57 13.39 -5.39
C GLY A 79 5.02 12.34 -4.38
N TRP A 80 4.35 12.24 -3.23
CA TRP A 80 4.67 11.22 -2.23
C TRP A 80 4.44 9.80 -2.73
N MET A 81 3.37 9.55 -3.49
CA MET A 81 3.13 8.24 -4.11
C MET A 81 4.21 7.88 -5.13
N ARG A 82 4.81 8.86 -5.81
CA ARG A 82 5.95 8.63 -6.70
C ARG A 82 7.20 8.26 -5.90
N VAL A 83 7.52 9.00 -4.84
CA VAL A 83 8.64 8.68 -3.94
C VAL A 83 8.50 7.28 -3.34
N ALA A 84 7.31 6.91 -2.88
CA ALA A 84 7.04 5.58 -2.33
C ALA A 84 7.24 4.47 -3.37
N ARG A 85 6.79 4.67 -4.62
CA ARG A 85 6.98 3.70 -5.72
C ARG A 85 8.43 3.58 -6.18
N ASP A 86 9.17 4.69 -6.16
CA ASP A 86 10.56 4.75 -6.60
C ASP A 86 11.55 4.40 -5.46
N SER A 87 11.04 3.95 -4.30
CA SER A 87 11.85 3.57 -3.16
C SER A 87 12.78 2.39 -3.51
N PRO A 88 14.07 2.46 -3.10
CA PRO A 88 15.02 1.40 -3.42
C PRO A 88 14.64 0.09 -2.71
N PRO A 89 14.88 -1.09 -3.34
CA PRO A 89 14.49 -2.38 -2.76
C PRO A 89 15.02 -2.62 -1.33
N GLU A 90 16.16 -2.01 -1.00
CA GLU A 90 16.82 -2.14 0.30
C GLU A 90 16.05 -1.47 1.46
N THR A 91 15.08 -0.60 1.17
CA THR A 91 14.28 0.12 2.18
C THR A 91 12.86 -0.44 2.34
N LEU A 92 12.48 -1.47 1.58
CA LEU A 92 11.11 -2.02 1.58
C LEU A 92 10.83 -2.97 2.77
N GLY A 93 11.87 -3.40 3.47
CA GLY A 93 11.79 -4.44 4.50
C GLY A 93 11.58 -3.87 5.90
N VAL A 94 10.59 -4.39 6.61
CA VAL A 94 10.37 -4.15 8.04
C VAL A 94 10.24 -5.48 8.80
N SER A 95 10.47 -5.44 10.11
CA SER A 95 10.20 -6.56 11.02
C SER A 95 9.27 -6.08 12.12
N VAL A 96 8.27 -6.89 12.45
CA VAL A 96 7.23 -6.58 13.43
C VAL A 96 6.97 -7.76 14.36
N SER A 97 6.36 -7.44 15.50
CA SER A 97 5.95 -8.43 16.49
C SER A 97 4.44 -8.55 16.54
N VAL A 98 3.91 -9.75 16.26
CA VAL A 98 2.48 -10.02 16.35
C VAL A 98 2.23 -11.28 17.19
N PRO A 99 1.47 -11.19 18.29
CA PRO A 99 1.21 -12.33 19.16
C PRO A 99 0.65 -13.55 18.40
N GLY A 100 1.30 -14.71 18.58
CA GLY A 100 0.85 -15.97 18.02
C GLY A 100 1.02 -16.12 16.49
N LYS A 101 1.59 -15.12 15.79
CA LYS A 101 1.86 -15.17 14.36
C LYS A 101 3.36 -15.15 14.09
N SER A 102 3.81 -15.95 13.12
CA SER A 102 5.20 -15.96 12.65
C SER A 102 5.27 -16.25 11.16
N GLY A 103 6.23 -15.66 10.48
CA GLY A 103 6.48 -15.92 9.07
C GLY A 103 6.91 -14.67 8.33
N VAL A 104 6.67 -14.65 7.02
CA VAL A 104 6.95 -13.51 6.15
C VAL A 104 5.68 -13.15 5.39
N LEU A 105 5.33 -11.87 5.38
CA LEU A 105 4.34 -11.28 4.48
C LEU A 105 5.05 -10.47 3.40
N SER A 106 4.67 -10.68 2.15
CA SER A 106 5.15 -9.93 0.99
C SER A 106 3.98 -9.27 0.26
N LEU A 107 4.19 -8.04 -0.19
CA LEU A 107 3.21 -7.25 -0.93
C LEU A 107 3.76 -6.97 -2.32
N TRP A 108 2.96 -7.28 -3.33
CA TRP A 108 3.37 -7.18 -4.73
C TRP A 108 2.45 -6.27 -5.50
N HIS A 109 2.99 -5.23 -6.11
CA HIS A 109 2.26 -4.44 -7.11
C HIS A 109 2.24 -5.21 -8.42
N VAL A 110 1.06 -5.63 -8.84
CA VAL A 110 0.86 -6.42 -10.05
C VAL A 110 0.08 -5.60 -11.06
N VAL A 111 0.68 -5.45 -12.23
CA VAL A 111 0.08 -4.82 -13.39
C VAL A 111 -0.08 -5.88 -14.48
N ALA A 112 -1.32 -6.12 -14.87
CA ALA A 112 -1.66 -7.06 -15.93
C ALA A 112 -2.63 -6.42 -16.92
N THR A 113 -2.95 -7.13 -17.99
CA THR A 113 -4.01 -6.73 -18.92
C THR A 113 -5.20 -7.67 -18.73
N ASN A 114 -6.40 -7.14 -18.57
CA ASN A 114 -7.59 -7.98 -18.43
C ASN A 114 -8.08 -8.51 -19.79
N GLU A 115 -9.16 -9.30 -19.78
CA GLU A 115 -9.74 -9.90 -20.99
C GLU A 115 -10.22 -8.88 -22.03
N LYS A 116 -10.51 -7.65 -21.60
CA LYS A 116 -10.94 -6.54 -22.46
C LYS A 116 -9.76 -5.73 -23.02
N GLY A 117 -8.52 -6.12 -22.74
CA GLY A 117 -7.33 -5.37 -23.16
C GLY A 117 -7.02 -4.16 -22.27
N HIS A 118 -7.71 -3.98 -21.14
CA HIS A 118 -7.43 -2.88 -20.24
C HIS A 118 -6.30 -3.23 -19.27
N ARG A 119 -5.38 -2.29 -19.06
CA ARG A 119 -4.36 -2.38 -18.01
C ARG A 119 -5.05 -2.31 -16.64
N VAL A 120 -4.85 -3.33 -15.82
CA VAL A 120 -5.36 -3.44 -14.45
C VAL A 120 -4.18 -3.48 -13.48
N SER A 121 -4.32 -2.75 -12.38
CA SER A 121 -3.31 -2.63 -11.33
C SER A 121 -3.91 -3.12 -10.02
N SER A 122 -3.17 -3.93 -9.27
CA SER A 122 -3.60 -4.47 -7.99
C SER A 122 -2.41 -4.71 -7.06
N VAL A 123 -2.67 -4.81 -5.76
CA VAL A 123 -1.67 -5.28 -4.79
C VAL A 123 -2.03 -6.69 -4.36
N ALA A 124 -1.09 -7.63 -4.49
CA ALA A 124 -1.24 -9.01 -4.06
C ALA A 124 -0.44 -9.24 -2.76
N ALA A 125 -1.13 -9.66 -1.70
CA ALA A 125 -0.51 -10.12 -0.48
C ALA A 125 -0.25 -11.62 -0.55
N LEU A 126 0.98 -12.04 -0.27
CA LEU A 126 1.36 -13.44 -0.15
C LEU A 126 2.19 -13.62 1.11
N ALA A 127 1.89 -14.66 1.87
CA ALA A 127 2.63 -14.92 3.09
C ALA A 127 3.00 -16.38 3.23
N VAL A 128 4.09 -16.62 3.94
CA VAL A 128 4.57 -17.96 4.30
C VAL A 128 4.81 -18.07 5.80
N ASP A 129 4.61 -19.26 6.35
CA ASP A 129 5.06 -19.62 7.69
C ASP A 129 6.58 -19.84 7.74
N PRO A 130 7.18 -20.07 8.92
CA PRO A 130 8.62 -20.31 9.05
C PRO A 130 9.14 -21.52 8.26
N GLU A 131 8.26 -22.46 7.93
CA GLU A 131 8.56 -23.65 7.12
C GLU A 131 8.46 -23.38 5.60
N GLY A 132 8.15 -22.15 5.19
CA GLY A 132 8.02 -21.75 3.79
C GLY A 132 6.70 -22.17 3.13
N LYS A 133 5.71 -22.60 3.92
CA LYS A 133 4.38 -22.96 3.42
C LYS A 133 3.46 -21.74 3.44
N ARG A 134 2.60 -21.62 2.41
CA ARG A 134 1.64 -20.51 2.30
C ARG A 134 0.79 -20.36 3.56
N SER A 135 0.66 -19.12 4.03
CA SER A 135 -0.08 -18.75 5.22
C SER A 135 -1.21 -17.75 4.91
N PRO A 136 -2.39 -18.23 4.48
CA PRO A 136 -3.57 -17.38 4.34
C PRO A 136 -3.95 -16.58 5.59
N PRO A 137 -3.74 -17.06 6.84
CA PRO A 137 -3.98 -16.27 8.04
C PRO A 137 -3.11 -15.01 8.16
N LEU A 138 -1.88 -15.03 7.65
CA LEU A 138 -1.03 -13.83 7.57
C LEU A 138 -1.48 -12.91 6.44
N GLU A 139 -1.84 -13.46 5.28
CA GLU A 139 -2.36 -12.67 4.13
C GLU A 139 -3.60 -11.85 4.52
N LYS A 140 -4.54 -12.46 5.26
CA LYS A 140 -5.76 -11.78 5.75
C LYS A 140 -5.50 -10.74 6.83
N ALA A 141 -4.36 -10.83 7.52
CA ALA A 141 -3.96 -9.92 8.59
C ALA A 141 -3.00 -8.84 8.12
N ALA A 142 -2.87 -8.60 6.80
CA ALA A 142 -1.90 -7.66 6.25
C ALA A 142 -1.99 -6.25 6.85
N ASP A 143 -3.20 -5.70 7.01
CA ASP A 143 -3.39 -4.38 7.62
C ASP A 143 -2.98 -4.36 9.10
N GLU A 144 -3.34 -5.39 9.88
CA GLU A 144 -2.91 -5.54 11.28
C GLU A 144 -1.37 -5.59 11.38
N ILE A 145 -0.73 -6.38 10.50
CA ILE A 145 0.72 -6.60 10.47
C ILE A 145 1.46 -5.30 10.13
N LEU A 146 0.99 -4.51 9.16
CA LEU A 146 1.64 -3.26 8.76
C LEU A 146 1.62 -2.19 9.86
N HIS A 147 0.73 -2.31 10.85
CA HIS A 147 0.60 -1.38 11.97
C HIS A 147 1.08 -1.97 13.31
N ALA A 148 1.70 -3.15 13.28
CA ALA A 148 2.23 -3.80 14.46
C ALA A 148 3.51 -3.13 14.99
N GLU A 149 3.88 -3.46 16.23
CA GLU A 149 5.09 -2.92 16.85
C GLU A 149 6.36 -3.40 16.11
N PRO A 150 7.35 -2.53 15.89
CA PRO A 150 8.64 -2.93 15.33
C PRO A 150 9.32 -4.02 16.16
N ALA A 151 9.97 -4.96 15.48
CA ALA A 151 10.74 -6.04 16.08
C ALA A 151 12.16 -6.09 15.50
N PRO A 152 13.11 -6.73 16.20
CA PRO A 152 14.41 -7.06 15.60
C PRO A 152 14.25 -7.93 14.34
N LEU A 153 15.20 -7.81 13.42
CA LEU A 153 15.27 -8.69 12.24
C LEU A 153 15.47 -10.14 12.70
N GLY A 154 14.67 -11.05 12.15
CA GLY A 154 14.75 -12.48 12.44
C GLY A 154 15.54 -13.24 11.38
N LEU A 155 15.43 -12.82 10.12
CA LEU A 155 16.11 -13.44 8.98
C LEU A 155 17.38 -12.66 8.60
N SER A 156 18.42 -13.40 8.21
CA SER A 156 19.53 -12.81 7.46
C SER A 156 19.08 -12.43 6.04
N ARG A 157 19.86 -11.55 5.38
CA ARG A 157 19.60 -11.18 3.98
C ARG A 157 19.62 -12.37 3.03
N GLU A 158 20.46 -13.38 3.27
CA GLU A 158 20.52 -14.58 2.43
C GLU A 158 19.29 -15.48 2.61
N GLU A 159 18.79 -15.62 3.85
CA GLU A 159 17.56 -16.35 4.14
C GLU A 159 16.35 -15.64 3.53
N ALA A 160 16.24 -14.33 3.73
CA ALA A 160 15.18 -13.51 3.12
C ALA A 160 15.18 -13.63 1.59
N ARG A 161 16.36 -13.51 0.95
CA ARG A 161 16.51 -13.72 -0.50
C ARG A 161 16.08 -15.12 -0.94
N THR A 162 16.43 -16.14 -0.15
CA THR A 162 16.05 -17.53 -0.45
C THR A 162 14.53 -17.71 -0.39
N VAL A 163 13.87 -17.17 0.63
CA VAL A 163 12.40 -17.20 0.74
C VAL A 163 11.76 -16.43 -0.42
N LEU A 164 12.29 -15.25 -0.76
CA LEU A 164 11.77 -14.44 -1.85
C LEU A 164 11.82 -15.19 -3.20
N THR A 165 13.01 -15.61 -3.61
CA THR A 165 13.24 -16.18 -4.96
C THR A 165 12.74 -17.62 -5.09
N ASN A 166 12.93 -18.46 -4.05
CA ASN A 166 12.63 -19.89 -4.18
C ASN A 166 11.20 -20.25 -3.74
N VAL A 167 10.53 -19.36 -2.98
CA VAL A 167 9.22 -19.65 -2.40
C VAL A 167 8.15 -18.67 -2.88
N LEU A 168 8.34 -17.37 -2.61
CA LEU A 168 7.31 -16.35 -2.85
C LEU A 168 7.11 -16.04 -4.34
N GLU A 169 8.18 -15.84 -5.10
CA GLU A 169 8.09 -15.56 -6.55
C GLU A 169 7.38 -16.69 -7.32
N PRO A 170 7.74 -17.99 -7.16
CA PRO A 170 6.99 -19.08 -7.78
C PRO A 170 5.54 -19.18 -7.28
N MET A 171 5.30 -18.84 -6.00
CA MET A 171 3.95 -18.82 -5.43
C MET A 171 3.10 -17.72 -6.06
N LEU A 172 3.66 -16.54 -6.29
CA LEU A 172 2.98 -15.42 -6.95
C LEU A 172 2.55 -15.79 -8.37
N LEU A 173 3.46 -16.34 -9.17
CA LEU A 173 3.13 -16.75 -10.54
C LEU A 173 1.96 -17.74 -10.57
N ARG A 174 2.00 -18.78 -9.71
CA ARG A 174 0.90 -19.75 -9.60
C ARG A 174 -0.40 -19.10 -9.16
N ASP A 175 -0.35 -18.21 -8.17
CA ASP A 175 -1.53 -17.55 -7.63
C ASP A 175 -2.18 -16.59 -8.63
N LEU A 176 -1.38 -15.80 -9.34
CA LEU A 176 -1.84 -14.92 -10.43
C LEU A 176 -2.45 -15.71 -11.59
N SER A 177 -1.86 -16.85 -11.93
CA SER A 177 -2.37 -17.75 -12.99
C SER A 177 -3.71 -18.37 -12.58
N HIS A 178 -3.80 -18.87 -11.33
CA HIS A 178 -5.02 -19.47 -10.80
C HIS A 178 -6.18 -18.46 -10.69
N ARG A 179 -5.89 -17.21 -10.34
CA ARG A 179 -6.89 -16.13 -10.30
C ARG A 179 -7.27 -15.59 -11.69
N GLY A 180 -6.61 -16.06 -12.76
CA GLY A 180 -6.83 -15.56 -14.12
C GLY A 180 -6.34 -14.12 -14.34
N VAL A 181 -5.51 -13.59 -13.43
CA VAL A 181 -4.90 -12.26 -13.57
C VAL A 181 -3.84 -12.28 -14.67
N VAL A 182 -3.13 -13.39 -14.79
CA VAL A 182 -2.13 -13.64 -15.84
C VAL A 182 -2.52 -14.90 -16.59
N ARG A 183 -2.52 -14.83 -17.92
CA ARG A 183 -2.68 -15.99 -18.80
C ARG A 183 -1.34 -16.38 -19.41
N GLU A 184 -1.22 -17.64 -19.80
CA GLU A 184 -0.02 -18.13 -20.49
C GLU A 184 0.25 -17.31 -21.76
N GLY A 185 1.47 -16.78 -21.89
CA GLY A 185 1.88 -15.91 -22.99
C GLY A 185 1.49 -14.42 -22.87
N GLN A 186 0.78 -14.02 -21.82
CA GLN A 186 0.40 -12.63 -21.61
C GLN A 186 1.44 -11.89 -20.74
N PRO A 187 1.95 -10.73 -21.18
CA PRO A 187 2.88 -9.97 -20.37
C PRO A 187 2.19 -9.41 -19.13
N TYR A 188 2.88 -9.48 -18.00
CA TYR A 188 2.53 -8.79 -16.77
C TYR A 188 3.80 -8.27 -16.12
N GLN A 189 3.62 -7.30 -15.22
CA GLN A 189 4.67 -6.74 -14.38
C GLN A 189 4.29 -7.03 -12.92
N ALA A 190 5.27 -7.50 -12.14
CA ALA A 190 5.12 -7.69 -10.71
C ALA A 190 6.35 -7.12 -10.02
N GLU A 191 6.11 -6.20 -9.09
CA GLU A 191 7.15 -5.51 -8.31
C GLU A 191 6.88 -5.72 -6.83
N LEU A 192 7.92 -6.07 -6.08
CA LEU A 192 7.83 -6.14 -4.63
C LEU A 192 7.72 -4.71 -4.09
N VAL A 193 6.66 -4.43 -3.34
CA VAL A 193 6.40 -3.10 -2.74
C VAL A 193 6.35 -3.15 -1.21
N GLY A 194 6.53 -4.34 -0.62
CA GLY A 194 6.65 -4.48 0.82
C GLY A 194 7.11 -5.86 1.24
N TRP A 195 7.95 -5.89 2.27
CA TRP A 195 8.42 -7.11 2.93
C TRP A 195 8.28 -6.94 4.44
N VAL A 196 7.58 -7.87 5.09
CA VAL A 196 7.37 -7.84 6.54
C VAL A 196 7.74 -9.17 7.16
N GLU A 197 8.78 -9.18 7.98
CA GLU A 197 9.09 -10.29 8.89
C GLU A 197 8.16 -10.21 10.10
N VAL A 198 7.42 -11.29 10.36
CA VAL A 198 6.51 -11.38 11.50
C VAL A 198 7.12 -12.32 12.51
N SER A 199 7.42 -11.80 13.69
CA SER A 199 7.91 -12.56 14.84
C SER A 199 6.81 -12.77 15.89
N ARG A 200 6.81 -13.94 16.52
CA ARG A 200 6.03 -14.16 17.74
C ARG A 200 6.80 -13.46 18.86
N LYS A 201 6.19 -12.46 19.49
CA LYS A 201 6.72 -11.84 20.71
C LYS A 201 7.05 -12.88 21.78
#